data_AF-A0A933D958-F1
#
_entry.id   AF-A0A933D958-F1
#
_cell.length_a   1.000
_cell.length_b   1.000
_cell.length_c   1.000
_cell.angle_alpha   90.00
_cell.angle_beta   90.00
_cell.angle_gamma   90.00
#
_symmetry.space_group_name_H-M   'P 1'
#
loop_
_entity.id
_entity.type
_entity.pdbx_description
1 polymer ?
#
loop_
_entity_poly.entity_id
_entity_poly.type
_entity_poly.pdbx_seq_one_letter_code
_entity_poly.pdbx_strand_id
1 'polypeptide(L)'
;MIRRSTVKFITIVLLMIVGLSLLFVKTDREYINLQPTEGVPHGVVLEAQHTYELTFIARRRTIARLGIFIRPAAPAIPDGQIQFTIRRGEQVLDAQKINTTAIDSAGATSLRFSPPLYTASGEVITLAIIVPPAVSGTVRLQTRQPDQTFDASNVSFSIDGQPQDAPLAYQVYHRYRPALAAQLGGLAILAALLIILPSLPLYVLGVSALFVAPSLLLGQLPLLLFASAAVSLAGMIALLRQHGASLMPALLGGHALAFNSWFILHNADGRGQYIIAAALPLLFLLGRQRAAWPAARKPYLWAALGLLVILAVTLPPWTPMTDLAADSAHPRDVFLDPNQTLAAQKVFSATGEPLSWGHFGSYLGPINVGLAIIGFLWQARRRKSIALIGIIAALAALTPLAGFARLLSPVPPQHLIIITTFMLAYFAAFGLAGLRKFLAPHPHGSDKVVSVVVALLALLALLDLWHVAAGTMEYELFP
;
A
#
# COMPACT_ATOMS: atom_id res chain seq x y z
N MET A 1 -10.11 30.29 -30.96
CA MET A 1 -8.80 30.46 -30.28
C MET A 1 -9.06 30.59 -28.78
N ILE A 2 -8.97 29.51 -28.02
CA ILE A 2 -9.28 29.52 -26.57
C ILE A 2 -8.17 30.31 -25.86
N ARG A 3 -8.52 31.36 -25.10
CA ARG A 3 -7.54 32.15 -24.33
C ARG A 3 -6.82 31.24 -23.33
N ARG A 4 -5.51 31.43 -23.13
CA ARG A 4 -4.70 30.63 -22.17
C ARG A 4 -5.29 30.60 -20.76
N SER A 5 -6.00 31.65 -20.34
CA SER A 5 -6.72 31.71 -19.06
C SER A 5 -7.89 30.73 -18.99
N THR A 6 -8.65 30.58 -20.08
CA THR A 6 -9.78 29.66 -20.19
C THR A 6 -9.30 28.20 -20.12
N VAL A 7 -8.18 27.85 -20.77
CA VAL A 7 -7.61 26.49 -20.67
C VAL A 7 -7.21 26.17 -19.23
N LYS A 8 -6.50 27.08 -18.55
CA LYS A 8 -6.10 26.89 -17.14
C LYS A 8 -7.31 26.71 -16.23
N PHE A 9 -8.34 27.55 -16.39
CA PHE A 9 -9.56 27.47 -15.61
C PHE A 9 -10.28 26.14 -15.81
N ILE A 10 -10.44 25.69 -17.05
CA ILE A 10 -11.05 24.39 -17.37
C ILE A 10 -10.23 23.26 -16.75
N THR A 11 -8.91 23.28 -16.85
CA THR A 11 -8.04 22.26 -16.24
C THR A 11 -8.19 22.23 -14.72
N ILE A 12 -8.24 23.37 -14.04
CA ILE A 12 -8.47 23.46 -12.59
C ILE A 12 -9.82 22.83 -12.23
N VAL A 13 -10.89 23.21 -12.92
CA VAL A 13 -12.24 22.70 -12.65
C VAL A 13 -12.31 21.18 -12.87
N LEU A 14 -11.74 20.67 -13.96
CA LEU A 14 -11.69 19.24 -14.23
C LEU A 14 -10.91 18.47 -13.15
N LEU A 15 -9.73 18.98 -12.76
CA LEU A 15 -8.93 18.38 -11.69
C LEU A 15 -9.66 18.37 -10.35
N MET A 16 -10.40 19.43 -10.03
CA MET A 16 -11.22 19.49 -8.81
C MET A 16 -12.39 18.50 -8.86
N ILE A 17 -13.11 18.40 -9.99
CA ILE A 17 -14.24 17.47 -10.14
C ILE A 17 -13.75 16.01 -10.06
N VAL A 18 -12.69 15.68 -10.80
CA VAL A 18 -12.08 14.34 -10.76
C VAL A 18 -11.54 14.05 -9.36
N GLY A 19 -10.87 15.04 -8.75
CA GLY A 19 -10.29 14.94 -7.42
C GLY A 19 -11.32 14.65 -6.34
N LEU A 20 -12.41 15.43 -6.31
CA LEU A 20 -13.52 15.21 -5.39
C LEU A 20 -14.21 13.87 -5.65
N SER A 21 -14.46 13.51 -6.90
CA SER A 21 -15.09 12.23 -7.25
C SER A 21 -14.28 11.06 -6.68
N LEU A 22 -12.96 11.03 -6.95
CA LEU A 22 -12.07 9.97 -6.45
C LEU A 22 -11.95 9.94 -4.92
N LEU A 23 -11.90 11.11 -4.28
CA LEU A 23 -11.80 11.21 -2.81
C LEU A 23 -13.04 10.66 -2.08
N PHE A 24 -14.20 10.70 -2.73
CA PHE A 24 -15.46 10.20 -2.18
C PHE A 24 -15.88 8.82 -2.73
N VAL A 25 -15.11 8.22 -3.65
CA VAL A 25 -15.36 6.84 -4.11
C VAL A 25 -15.30 5.90 -2.91
N LYS A 26 -16.35 5.09 -2.79
CA LYS A 26 -16.45 3.99 -1.85
C LYS A 26 -16.72 2.72 -2.64
N THR A 27 -16.03 1.65 -2.29
CA THR A 27 -16.28 0.30 -2.81
C THR A 27 -16.36 -0.68 -1.65
N ASP A 28 -16.81 -1.89 -1.94
CA ASP A 28 -16.87 -2.98 -0.98
C ASP A 28 -15.54 -3.75 -1.03
N ARG A 29 -14.95 -4.02 0.13
CA ARG A 29 -13.77 -4.90 0.27
C ARG A 29 -14.07 -6.03 1.22
N GLU A 30 -13.73 -7.22 0.76
CA GLU A 30 -13.81 -8.45 1.52
C GLU A 30 -12.84 -8.40 2.69
N TYR A 31 -13.28 -8.81 3.87
CA TYR A 31 -12.42 -8.96 5.04
C TYR A 31 -12.62 -10.29 5.77
N ILE A 32 -13.68 -11.03 5.42
CA ILE A 32 -13.85 -12.45 5.76
C ILE A 32 -14.16 -13.16 4.46
N ASN A 33 -13.40 -14.21 4.15
CA ASN A 33 -13.62 -15.06 3.00
C ASN A 33 -13.50 -16.52 3.42
N LEU A 34 -14.63 -17.12 3.74
CA LEU A 34 -14.72 -18.53 4.05
C LEU A 34 -15.31 -19.25 2.85
N GLN A 35 -14.45 -19.65 1.92
CA GLN A 35 -14.86 -20.38 0.72
C GLN A 35 -15.37 -21.78 1.07
N PRO A 36 -16.31 -22.34 0.29
CA PRO A 36 -16.79 -23.70 0.49
C PRO A 36 -15.70 -24.72 0.14
N THR A 37 -15.72 -25.89 0.81
CA THR A 37 -14.80 -26.99 0.48
C THR A 37 -15.17 -27.59 -0.89
N GLU A 38 -14.25 -27.60 -1.86
CA GLU A 38 -14.48 -28.13 -3.20
C GLU A 38 -14.66 -29.67 -3.20
N GLY A 39 -15.53 -30.18 -4.09
CA GLY A 39 -15.56 -31.60 -4.45
C GLY A 39 -16.39 -32.54 -3.57
N VAL A 40 -17.20 -32.07 -2.62
CA VAL A 40 -17.92 -32.95 -1.67
C VAL A 40 -19.39 -32.54 -1.45
N PRO A 41 -20.34 -33.46 -1.14
CA PRO A 41 -21.74 -33.16 -0.79
C PRO A 41 -21.99 -32.32 0.48
N HIS A 42 -20.98 -31.60 1.00
CA HIS A 42 -21.03 -30.85 2.25
C HIS A 42 -21.81 -29.53 2.11
N GLY A 43 -23.13 -29.68 2.06
CA GLY A 43 -24.05 -28.58 2.26
C GLY A 43 -25.23 -29.02 3.11
N VAL A 44 -25.75 -28.09 3.90
CA VAL A 44 -26.95 -28.30 4.69
C VAL A 44 -28.16 -27.98 3.82
N VAL A 45 -28.96 -29.00 3.52
CA VAL A 45 -30.25 -28.83 2.85
C VAL A 45 -31.17 -28.06 3.79
N LEU A 46 -31.81 -27.01 3.26
CA LEU A 46 -32.65 -26.14 4.07
C LEU A 46 -34.09 -26.61 4.05
N GLU A 47 -34.66 -26.78 5.24
CA GLU A 47 -36.04 -27.17 5.47
C GLU A 47 -36.79 -26.06 6.20
N ALA A 48 -38.08 -25.91 5.91
CA ALA A 48 -38.89 -24.81 6.42
C ALA A 48 -39.20 -24.88 7.92
N GLN A 49 -39.04 -26.06 8.52
CA GLN A 49 -39.29 -26.30 9.94
C GLN A 49 -38.09 -25.99 10.84
N HIS A 50 -36.93 -25.69 10.25
CA HIS A 50 -35.70 -25.44 10.99
C HIS A 50 -35.32 -23.95 10.95
N THR A 51 -34.73 -23.49 12.05
CA THR A 51 -34.06 -22.19 12.12
C THR A 51 -32.56 -22.39 12.02
N TYR A 52 -31.95 -21.75 11.03
CA TYR A 52 -30.52 -21.83 10.78
C TYR A 52 -29.85 -20.55 11.27
N GLU A 53 -28.83 -20.65 12.12
CA GLU A 53 -28.13 -19.49 12.66
C GLU A 53 -26.62 -19.59 12.44
N LEU A 54 -26.06 -18.58 11.77
CA LEU A 54 -24.63 -18.38 11.63
C LEU A 54 -24.21 -17.20 12.49
N THR A 55 -23.35 -17.45 13.47
CA THR A 55 -22.78 -16.42 14.33
C THR A 55 -21.31 -16.23 14.01
N PHE A 56 -20.88 -14.98 13.80
CA PHE A 56 -19.50 -14.64 13.50
C PHE A 56 -19.08 -13.32 14.15
N ILE A 57 -17.77 -13.13 14.29
CA ILE A 57 -17.20 -11.90 14.86
C ILE A 57 -16.91 -10.88 13.75
N ALA A 58 -17.57 -9.71 13.82
CA ALA A 58 -17.29 -8.58 12.96
C ALA A 58 -15.93 -7.96 13.32
N ARG A 59 -15.02 -7.93 12.33
CA ARG A 59 -13.67 -7.34 12.49
C ARG A 59 -13.58 -5.87 12.06
N ARG A 60 -14.63 -5.35 11.43
CA ARG A 60 -14.68 -4.00 10.85
C ARG A 60 -15.84 -3.21 11.41
N ARG A 61 -15.81 -1.89 11.19
CA ARG A 61 -16.86 -0.96 11.66
C ARG A 61 -18.15 -0.97 10.83
N THR A 62 -18.15 -1.64 9.69
CA THR A 62 -19.33 -1.73 8.84
C THR A 62 -19.43 -3.08 8.15
N ILE A 63 -20.66 -3.54 7.93
CA ILE A 63 -21.00 -4.63 7.02
C ILE A 63 -21.83 -4.03 5.88
N ALA A 64 -21.26 -4.02 4.68
CA ALA A 64 -21.89 -3.50 3.47
C ALA A 64 -22.53 -4.60 2.63
N ARG A 65 -21.96 -5.80 2.68
CA ARG A 65 -22.46 -6.97 1.98
C ARG A 65 -22.08 -8.25 2.71
N LEU A 66 -22.99 -9.22 2.69
CA LEU A 66 -22.80 -10.58 3.19
C LEU A 66 -23.07 -11.55 2.03
N GLY A 67 -22.05 -12.30 1.64
CA GLY A 67 -22.15 -13.35 0.63
C GLY A 67 -22.38 -14.71 1.27
N ILE A 68 -23.37 -15.46 0.80
CA ILE A 68 -23.71 -16.79 1.28
C ILE A 68 -23.70 -17.75 0.10
N PHE A 69 -23.02 -18.88 0.23
CA PHE A 69 -22.93 -19.87 -0.85
C PHE A 69 -24.14 -20.80 -0.80
N ILE A 70 -25.14 -20.50 -1.65
CA ILE A 70 -26.37 -21.28 -1.79
C ILE A 70 -26.28 -22.06 -3.11
N ARG A 71 -26.57 -23.36 -3.07
CA ARG A 71 -26.61 -24.21 -4.26
C ARG A 71 -27.97 -24.91 -4.37
N PRO A 72 -28.42 -25.24 -5.60
CA PRO A 72 -29.54 -26.15 -5.77
C PRO A 72 -29.25 -27.50 -5.10
N ALA A 73 -30.24 -28.02 -4.38
CA ALA A 73 -30.28 -29.41 -3.91
C ALA A 73 -31.21 -30.28 -4.78
N ALA A 74 -32.15 -29.65 -5.50
CA ALA A 74 -33.04 -30.28 -6.46
C ALA A 74 -32.82 -29.77 -7.90
N PRO A 75 -33.24 -30.52 -8.95
CA PRO A 75 -33.08 -30.12 -10.35
C PRO A 75 -33.83 -28.83 -10.73
N ALA A 76 -34.90 -28.51 -10.01
CA ALA A 76 -35.67 -27.29 -10.15
C ALA A 76 -35.91 -26.68 -8.77
N ILE A 77 -35.65 -25.38 -8.63
CA ILE A 77 -35.95 -24.62 -7.42
C ILE A 77 -37.27 -23.87 -7.67
N PRO A 78 -38.32 -24.11 -6.87
CA PRO A 78 -39.58 -23.37 -6.95
C PRO A 78 -39.38 -21.87 -6.72
N ASP A 79 -40.28 -21.05 -7.27
CA ASP A 79 -40.31 -19.63 -6.97
C ASP A 79 -40.66 -19.40 -5.50
N GLY A 80 -39.78 -18.71 -4.79
CA GLY A 80 -39.97 -18.39 -3.38
C GLY A 80 -38.93 -17.41 -2.86
N GLN A 81 -39.05 -17.04 -1.59
CA GLN A 81 -38.19 -16.06 -0.94
C GLN A 81 -37.59 -16.62 0.35
N ILE A 82 -36.27 -16.78 0.38
CA ILE A 82 -35.55 -17.13 1.61
C ILE A 82 -35.32 -15.84 2.39
N GLN A 83 -35.68 -15.85 3.68
CA GLN A 83 -35.51 -14.69 4.54
C GLN A 83 -34.21 -14.81 5.34
N PHE A 84 -33.47 -13.71 5.39
CA PHE A 84 -32.23 -13.54 6.11
C PHE A 84 -32.40 -12.39 7.10
N THR A 85 -32.22 -12.65 8.39
CA THR A 85 -32.34 -11.65 9.45
C THR A 85 -30.99 -11.51 10.14
N ILE A 86 -30.44 -10.30 10.17
CA ILE A 86 -29.18 -10.01 10.86
C ILE A 86 -29.49 -9.42 12.23
N ARG A 87 -28.85 -9.97 13.26
CA ARG A 87 -29.06 -9.61 14.66
C ARG A 87 -27.75 -9.30 15.38
N ARG A 88 -27.86 -8.46 16.40
CA ARG A 88 -26.87 -8.17 17.45
C ARG A 88 -27.51 -8.58 18.78
N GLY A 89 -27.15 -9.75 19.29
CA GLY A 89 -27.92 -10.39 20.36
C GLY A 89 -29.39 -10.50 19.93
N GLU A 90 -30.30 -9.95 20.74
CA GLU A 90 -31.74 -9.92 20.44
C GLU A 90 -32.17 -8.79 19.49
N GLN A 91 -31.29 -7.80 19.24
CA GLN A 91 -31.64 -6.67 18.39
C GLN A 91 -31.53 -7.04 16.90
N VAL A 92 -32.64 -6.95 16.17
CA VAL A 92 -32.63 -7.05 14.71
C VAL A 92 -32.00 -5.79 14.11
N LEU A 93 -30.92 -5.97 13.35
CA LEU A 93 -30.23 -4.90 12.63
C LEU A 93 -30.82 -4.68 11.23
N ASP A 94 -31.12 -5.77 10.52
CA ASP A 94 -31.76 -5.74 9.20
C ASP A 94 -32.41 -7.08 8.85
N ALA A 95 -33.35 -7.08 7.90
CA ALA A 95 -33.97 -8.27 7.36
C ALA A 95 -34.10 -8.16 5.83
N GLN A 96 -33.54 -9.15 5.12
CA GLN A 96 -33.49 -9.21 3.67
C GLN A 96 -34.21 -10.46 3.18
N LYS A 97 -34.80 -10.39 1.99
CA LYS A 97 -35.42 -11.54 1.31
C LYS A 97 -34.76 -11.74 -0.03
N ILE A 98 -34.30 -12.96 -0.30
CA ILE A 98 -33.70 -13.33 -1.58
C ILE A 98 -34.69 -14.23 -2.34
N ASN A 99 -35.07 -13.79 -3.55
CA ASN A 99 -35.81 -14.64 -4.48
C ASN A 99 -34.93 -15.82 -4.90
N THR A 100 -35.50 -17.02 -4.99
CA THR A 100 -34.77 -18.21 -5.46
C THR A 100 -34.17 -18.04 -6.85
N THR A 101 -34.78 -17.22 -7.70
CA THR A 101 -34.26 -16.84 -9.03
C THR A 101 -32.98 -15.99 -9.00
N ALA A 102 -32.68 -15.35 -7.87
CA ALA A 102 -31.46 -14.56 -7.67
C ALA A 102 -30.33 -15.35 -7.01
N ILE A 103 -30.52 -16.65 -6.75
CA ILE A 103 -29.48 -17.53 -6.22
C ILE A 103 -28.40 -17.71 -7.29
N ASP A 104 -27.20 -17.25 -6.97
CA ASP A 104 -26.03 -17.47 -7.82
C ASP A 104 -25.53 -18.90 -7.63
N SER A 105 -25.89 -19.78 -8.57
CA SER A 105 -25.49 -21.18 -8.52
C SER A 105 -24.01 -21.40 -8.85
N ALA A 106 -23.25 -20.37 -9.22
CA ALA A 106 -21.81 -20.43 -9.52
C ALA A 106 -20.96 -19.77 -8.43
N GLY A 107 -21.50 -18.77 -7.73
CA GLY A 107 -20.80 -17.95 -6.73
C GLY A 107 -21.53 -17.81 -5.38
N ALA A 108 -21.26 -16.70 -4.69
CA ALA A 108 -21.92 -16.35 -3.44
C ALA A 108 -23.13 -15.44 -3.71
N THR A 109 -24.28 -15.82 -3.19
CA THR A 109 -25.49 -15.00 -3.23
C THR A 109 -25.33 -13.84 -2.24
N SER A 110 -25.43 -12.62 -2.75
CA SER A 110 -25.05 -11.40 -2.02
C SER A 110 -26.24 -10.67 -1.40
N LEU A 111 -26.25 -10.55 -0.08
CA LEU A 111 -27.08 -9.64 0.69
C LEU A 111 -26.39 -8.27 0.77
N ARG A 112 -27.00 -7.21 0.24
CA ARG A 112 -26.41 -5.85 0.24
C ARG A 112 -27.17 -4.93 1.19
N PHE A 113 -26.43 -4.16 1.98
CA PHE A 113 -26.96 -3.24 2.98
C PHE A 113 -26.77 -1.79 2.52
N SER A 114 -27.86 -1.03 2.40
CA SER A 114 -27.85 0.37 2.02
C SER A 114 -28.83 1.17 2.90
N PRO A 115 -28.36 1.88 3.94
CA PRO A 115 -26.95 2.09 4.32
C PRO A 115 -26.26 0.82 4.88
N PRO A 116 -24.91 0.77 4.90
CA PRO A 116 -24.18 -0.32 5.55
C PRO A 116 -24.52 -0.43 7.04
N LEU A 117 -24.53 -1.66 7.57
CA LEU A 117 -24.75 -1.91 9.00
C LEU A 117 -23.52 -1.46 9.78
N TYR A 118 -23.70 -0.68 10.84
CA TYR A 118 -22.61 -0.22 11.70
C TYR A 118 -22.31 -1.23 12.80
N THR A 119 -21.04 -1.61 12.92
CA THR A 119 -20.55 -2.62 13.87
C THR A 119 -19.34 -2.11 14.67
N ALA A 120 -19.05 -2.75 15.79
CA ALA A 120 -17.77 -2.59 16.51
C ALA A 120 -16.79 -3.71 16.13
N SER A 121 -15.48 -3.46 16.26
CA SER A 121 -14.49 -4.54 16.09
C SER A 121 -14.58 -5.51 17.26
N GLY A 122 -14.66 -6.81 16.97
CA GLY A 122 -14.88 -7.85 17.97
C GLY A 122 -16.36 -8.08 18.30
N GLU A 123 -17.28 -7.39 17.61
CA GLU A 123 -18.72 -7.54 17.86
C GLU A 123 -19.26 -8.85 17.28
N VAL A 124 -20.09 -9.54 18.05
CA VAL A 124 -20.74 -10.78 17.62
C VAL A 124 -22.01 -10.46 16.83
N ILE A 125 -22.10 -10.99 15.62
CA ILE A 125 -23.22 -10.81 14.70
C ILE A 125 -23.82 -12.18 14.36
N THR A 126 -25.15 -12.28 14.41
CA THR A 126 -25.89 -13.50 14.08
C THR A 126 -26.72 -13.28 12.83
N LEU A 127 -26.53 -14.12 11.83
CA LEU A 127 -27.38 -14.26 10.67
C LEU A 127 -28.33 -15.42 10.90
N ALA A 128 -29.63 -15.14 10.86
CA ALA A 128 -30.67 -16.15 10.91
C ALA A 128 -31.29 -16.33 9.54
N ILE A 129 -31.51 -17.58 9.14
CA ILE A 129 -32.05 -17.94 7.84
C ILE A 129 -33.35 -18.71 8.08
N ILE A 130 -34.43 -18.22 7.48
CA ILE A 130 -35.76 -18.81 7.55
C ILE A 130 -36.18 -19.16 6.13
N VAL A 131 -36.57 -20.41 5.95
CA VAL A 131 -36.92 -20.96 4.64
C VAL A 131 -38.43 -21.15 4.56
N PRO A 132 -39.11 -20.65 3.52
CA PRO A 132 -40.55 -20.88 3.38
C PRO A 132 -40.83 -22.32 2.95
N PRO A 133 -42.02 -22.88 3.28
CA PRO A 133 -42.41 -24.25 2.90
C PRO A 133 -42.26 -24.55 1.41
N ALA A 134 -42.50 -23.55 0.54
CA ALA A 134 -42.42 -23.70 -0.91
C ALA A 134 -41.03 -24.06 -1.45
N VAL A 135 -39.95 -23.76 -0.71
CA VAL A 135 -38.56 -24.00 -1.17
C VAL A 135 -37.82 -24.98 -0.25
N SER A 136 -38.52 -25.58 0.71
CA SER A 136 -38.02 -26.62 1.63
C SER A 136 -37.41 -27.78 0.84
N GLY A 137 -36.22 -28.23 1.22
CA GLY A 137 -35.53 -29.36 0.59
C GLY A 137 -34.89 -29.05 -0.77
N THR A 138 -35.16 -27.88 -1.36
CA THR A 138 -34.75 -27.58 -2.76
C THR A 138 -33.43 -26.84 -2.88
N VAL A 139 -32.96 -26.23 -1.79
CA VAL A 139 -31.73 -25.45 -1.70
C VAL A 139 -30.85 -25.97 -0.57
N ARG A 140 -29.54 -25.82 -0.71
CA ARG A 140 -28.56 -26.14 0.33
C ARG A 140 -27.55 -25.02 0.52
N LEU A 141 -27.17 -24.78 1.77
CA LEU A 141 -26.06 -23.90 2.11
C LEU A 141 -24.77 -24.70 2.08
N GLN A 142 -23.74 -24.20 1.41
CA GLN A 142 -22.43 -24.85 1.44
C GLN A 142 -21.74 -24.62 2.78
N THR A 143 -21.08 -25.65 3.29
CA THR A 143 -20.29 -25.56 4.52
C THR A 143 -18.79 -25.54 4.21
N ARG A 144 -18.00 -25.14 5.20
CA ARG A 144 -16.54 -25.18 5.16
C ARG A 144 -16.05 -26.11 6.25
N GLN A 145 -15.28 -27.12 5.86
CA GLN A 145 -14.63 -27.98 6.84
C GLN A 145 -13.44 -27.27 7.50
N PRO A 146 -13.22 -27.47 8.81
CA PRO A 146 -12.01 -27.04 9.48
C PRO A 146 -10.76 -27.60 8.80
N ASP A 147 -9.82 -26.74 8.45
CA ASP A 147 -8.49 -27.10 7.97
C ASP A 147 -7.45 -26.08 8.45
N GLN A 148 -6.18 -26.25 8.07
CA GLN A 148 -5.08 -25.39 8.52
C GLN A 148 -5.24 -23.91 8.10
N THR A 149 -6.11 -23.61 7.15
CA THR A 149 -6.33 -22.24 6.64
C THR A 149 -7.49 -21.53 7.33
N PHE A 150 -8.22 -22.22 8.22
CA PHE A 150 -9.43 -21.71 8.83
C PHE A 150 -9.50 -22.03 10.33
N ASP A 151 -9.49 -20.97 11.13
CA ASP A 151 -9.75 -21.04 12.57
C ASP A 151 -11.26 -20.97 12.86
N ALA A 152 -11.83 -22.12 13.20
CA ALA A 152 -13.26 -22.27 13.51
C ALA A 152 -13.69 -21.60 14.84
N SER A 153 -12.77 -21.12 15.68
CA SER A 153 -13.12 -20.54 16.99
C SER A 153 -13.95 -19.24 16.91
N ASN A 154 -13.91 -18.56 15.77
CA ASN A 154 -14.54 -17.25 15.58
C ASN A 154 -15.88 -17.29 14.83
N VAL A 155 -16.38 -18.50 14.55
CA VAL A 155 -17.65 -18.69 13.86
C VAL A 155 -18.34 -19.96 14.35
N SER A 156 -19.65 -19.88 14.55
CA SER A 156 -20.47 -21.04 14.89
C SER A 156 -21.68 -21.10 13.97
N PHE A 157 -22.07 -22.31 13.60
CA PHE A 157 -23.31 -22.57 12.87
C PHE A 157 -24.19 -23.51 13.69
N SER A 158 -25.47 -23.21 13.79
CA SER A 158 -26.44 -24.05 14.50
C SER A 158 -27.72 -24.22 13.69
N ILE A 159 -28.40 -25.34 13.96
CA ILE A 159 -29.72 -25.68 13.43
C ILE A 159 -30.60 -25.95 14.64
N ASP A 160 -31.66 -25.16 14.81
CA ASP A 160 -32.54 -25.20 16.00
C ASP A 160 -31.75 -25.12 17.32
N GLY A 161 -30.71 -24.28 17.34
CA GLY A 161 -29.83 -24.11 18.50
C GLY A 161 -28.81 -25.25 18.70
N GLN A 162 -28.85 -26.33 17.91
CA GLN A 162 -27.86 -27.41 17.96
C GLN A 162 -26.63 -27.06 17.10
N PRO A 163 -25.43 -26.95 17.70
CA PRO A 163 -24.22 -26.59 16.96
C PRO A 163 -23.86 -27.67 15.94
N GLN A 164 -23.32 -27.22 14.81
CA GLN A 164 -22.86 -28.07 13.71
C GLN A 164 -21.33 -28.08 13.64
N ASP A 165 -20.74 -29.23 13.31
CA ASP A 165 -19.29 -29.40 13.25
C ASP A 165 -18.64 -28.56 12.14
N ALA A 166 -19.35 -28.37 11.02
CA ALA A 166 -18.88 -27.58 9.89
C ALA A 166 -19.69 -26.27 9.77
N PRO A 167 -19.04 -25.10 9.96
CA PRO A 167 -19.73 -23.82 9.78
C PRO A 167 -20.10 -23.57 8.32
N LEU A 168 -21.03 -22.65 8.08
CA LEU A 168 -21.38 -22.21 6.73
C LEU A 168 -20.20 -21.52 6.06
N ALA A 169 -20.06 -21.71 4.75
CA ALA A 169 -19.21 -20.87 3.91
C ALA A 169 -19.89 -19.50 3.72
N TYR A 170 -19.13 -18.42 3.88
CA TYR A 170 -19.64 -17.05 3.76
C TYR A 170 -18.53 -16.04 3.48
N GLN A 171 -18.93 -14.88 2.98
CA GLN A 171 -18.04 -13.75 2.71
C GLN A 171 -18.62 -12.49 3.35
N VAL A 172 -17.78 -11.68 3.99
CA VAL A 172 -18.23 -10.40 4.56
C VAL A 172 -17.42 -9.27 3.97
N TYR A 173 -18.14 -8.23 3.54
CA TYR A 173 -17.59 -7.05 2.93
C TYR A 173 -17.90 -5.83 3.77
N HIS A 174 -16.93 -4.95 3.89
CA HIS A 174 -17.10 -3.64 4.51
C HIS A 174 -17.00 -2.55 3.43
N ARG A 175 -17.68 -1.42 3.66
CA ARG A 175 -17.61 -0.29 2.74
C ARG A 175 -16.37 0.51 3.07
N TYR A 176 -15.43 0.58 2.13
CA TYR A 176 -14.16 1.26 2.34
C TYR A 176 -13.89 2.29 1.24
N ARG A 177 -13.02 3.25 1.55
CA ARG A 177 -12.48 4.19 0.58
C ARG A 177 -11.11 3.66 0.16
N PRO A 178 -10.89 3.28 -1.11
CA PRO A 178 -9.58 2.83 -1.56
C PRO A 178 -8.52 3.89 -1.31
N ALA A 179 -7.41 3.52 -0.70
CA ALA A 179 -6.32 4.43 -0.36
C ALA A 179 -5.77 5.08 -1.63
N LEU A 180 -5.56 4.29 -2.69
CA LEU A 180 -5.09 4.80 -3.97
C LEU A 180 -6.07 5.80 -4.59
N ALA A 181 -7.38 5.55 -4.53
CA ALA A 181 -8.37 6.50 -5.05
C ALA A 181 -8.35 7.82 -4.27
N ALA A 182 -8.28 7.75 -2.93
CA ALA A 182 -8.16 8.95 -2.10
C ALA A 182 -6.88 9.74 -2.38
N GLN A 183 -5.75 9.04 -2.53
CA GLN A 183 -4.45 9.63 -2.85
C GLN A 183 -4.45 10.29 -4.24
N LEU A 184 -4.94 9.60 -5.28
CA LEU A 184 -5.06 10.16 -6.64
C LEU A 184 -6.02 11.35 -6.68
N GLY A 185 -7.15 11.26 -5.96
CA GLY A 185 -8.10 12.36 -5.83
C GLY A 185 -7.47 13.59 -5.19
N GLY A 186 -6.72 13.38 -4.11
CA GLY A 186 -5.95 14.42 -3.44
C GLY A 186 -4.84 15.01 -4.32
N LEU A 187 -4.12 14.19 -5.10
CA LEU A 187 -3.09 14.66 -6.03
C LEU A 187 -3.69 15.55 -7.13
N ALA A 188 -4.89 15.23 -7.62
CA ALA A 188 -5.61 16.08 -8.58
C ALA A 188 -5.98 17.44 -7.97
N ILE A 189 -6.49 17.46 -6.73
CA ILE A 189 -6.79 18.70 -6.00
C ILE A 189 -5.50 19.51 -5.76
N LEU A 190 -4.42 18.86 -5.32
CA LEU A 190 -3.14 19.52 -5.11
C LEU A 190 -2.57 20.08 -6.41
N ALA A 191 -2.70 19.36 -7.54
CA ALA A 191 -2.31 19.87 -8.84
C ALA A 191 -3.13 21.12 -9.24
N ALA A 192 -4.44 21.12 -8.99
CA ALA A 192 -5.29 22.30 -9.20
C ALA A 192 -4.81 23.50 -8.37
N LEU A 193 -4.50 23.29 -7.09
CA LEU A 193 -3.96 24.32 -6.20
C LEU A 193 -2.60 24.84 -6.68
N LEU A 194 -1.71 23.96 -7.16
CA LEU A 194 -0.39 24.34 -7.66
C LEU A 194 -0.43 25.07 -9.01
N ILE A 195 -1.49 24.91 -9.80
CA ILE A 195 -1.72 25.75 -10.99
C ILE A 195 -2.05 27.19 -10.58
N ILE A 196 -2.77 27.37 -9.46
CA ILE A 196 -3.15 28.68 -8.91
C ILE A 196 -1.94 29.31 -8.20
N LEU A 197 -1.32 28.56 -7.30
CA LEU A 197 -0.20 28.99 -6.45
C LEU A 197 0.97 27.99 -6.58
N PRO A 198 1.86 28.18 -7.57
CA PRO A 198 3.00 27.29 -7.77
C PRO A 198 4.02 27.47 -6.63
N SER A 199 4.03 26.54 -5.68
CA SER A 199 4.86 26.58 -4.49
C SER A 199 5.45 25.21 -4.20
N LEU A 200 6.79 25.13 -4.16
CA LEU A 200 7.49 23.89 -3.82
C LEU A 200 7.20 23.44 -2.37
N PRO A 201 7.17 24.34 -1.35
CA PRO A 201 6.72 23.95 -0.02
C PRO A 201 5.30 23.38 0.01
N LEU A 202 4.36 24.00 -0.71
CA LEU A 202 2.99 23.49 -0.81
C LEU A 202 2.95 22.10 -1.45
N TYR A 203 3.75 21.88 -2.50
CA TYR A 203 3.90 20.58 -3.13
C TYR A 203 4.45 19.54 -2.16
N VAL A 204 5.57 19.81 -1.49
CA VAL A 204 6.21 18.85 -0.58
C VAL A 204 5.25 18.47 0.56
N LEU A 205 4.72 19.47 1.28
CA LEU A 205 3.83 19.22 2.41
C LEU A 205 2.51 18.58 1.96
N GLY A 206 1.96 19.03 0.83
CA GLY A 206 0.72 18.49 0.28
C GLY A 206 0.87 17.02 -0.13
N VAL A 207 1.90 16.67 -0.89
CA VAL A 207 2.13 15.29 -1.34
C VAL A 207 2.41 14.37 -0.14
N SER A 208 3.22 14.80 0.83
CA SER A 208 3.47 14.02 2.05
C SER A 208 2.21 13.85 2.92
N ALA A 209 1.34 14.86 2.99
CA ALA A 209 0.05 14.75 3.68
C ALA A 209 -0.88 13.76 2.97
N LEU A 210 -0.91 13.78 1.64
CA LEU A 210 -1.69 12.84 0.84
C LEU A 210 -1.21 11.41 0.97
N PHE A 211 0.10 11.20 1.06
CA PHE A 211 0.69 9.88 1.30
C PHE A 211 0.12 9.25 2.58
N VAL A 212 0.07 10.01 3.68
CA VAL A 212 -0.46 9.52 4.98
C VAL A 212 -1.97 9.69 5.16
N ALA A 213 -2.67 10.33 4.21
CA ALA A 213 -4.09 10.62 4.32
C ALA A 213 -4.97 9.37 4.56
N PRO A 214 -4.69 8.19 3.95
CA PRO A 214 -5.45 6.98 4.26
C PRO A 214 -5.43 6.61 5.75
N SER A 215 -4.28 6.75 6.43
CA SER A 215 -4.16 6.47 7.87
C SER A 215 -4.91 7.52 8.72
N LEU A 216 -4.85 8.80 8.33
CA LEU A 216 -5.59 9.88 9.00
C LEU A 216 -7.11 9.68 8.93
N LEU A 217 -7.61 9.19 7.78
CA LEU A 217 -9.05 8.87 7.61
C LEU A 217 -9.55 7.77 8.55
N LEU A 218 -8.64 7.00 9.16
CA LEU A 218 -8.94 6.00 10.18
C LEU A 218 -8.69 6.48 11.61
N GLY A 219 -8.30 7.73 11.82
CA GLY A 219 -7.98 8.27 13.14
C GLY A 219 -6.59 7.87 13.65
N GLN A 220 -5.73 7.30 12.81
CA GLN A 220 -4.31 7.13 13.12
C GLN A 220 -3.55 8.40 12.71
N LEU A 221 -2.67 8.91 13.57
CA LEU A 221 -1.81 10.07 13.30
C LEU A 221 -0.37 9.59 13.09
N PRO A 222 0.02 9.09 11.90
CA PRO A 222 1.38 8.64 11.65
C PRO A 222 2.29 9.84 11.38
N LEU A 223 2.48 10.70 12.38
CA LEU A 223 3.25 11.94 12.28
C LEU A 223 4.72 11.67 11.89
N LEU A 224 5.27 10.54 12.36
CA LEU A 224 6.60 10.09 11.98
C LEU A 224 6.68 9.76 10.47
N LEU A 225 5.68 9.09 9.92
CA LEU A 225 5.60 8.75 8.49
C LEU A 225 5.41 10.01 7.62
N PHE A 226 4.62 10.96 8.10
CA PHE A 226 4.46 12.26 7.43
C PHE A 226 5.78 13.04 7.40
N ALA A 227 6.41 13.18 8.57
CA ALA A 227 7.65 13.93 8.71
C ALA A 227 8.79 13.30 7.89
N SER A 228 8.89 11.97 7.88
CA SER A 228 9.90 11.26 7.12
C SER A 228 9.71 11.38 5.61
N ALA A 229 8.48 11.22 5.11
CA ALA A 229 8.17 11.45 3.71
C ALA A 229 8.50 12.89 3.29
N ALA A 230 8.14 13.88 4.11
CA ALA A 230 8.42 15.29 3.83
C ALA A 230 9.92 15.60 3.82
N VAL A 231 10.66 15.12 4.82
CA VAL A 231 12.11 15.30 4.95
C VAL A 231 12.86 14.62 3.80
N SER A 232 12.48 13.38 3.47
CA SER A 232 13.07 12.62 2.37
C SER A 232 12.82 13.30 1.03
N LEU A 233 11.57 13.70 0.75
CA LEU A 233 11.19 14.38 -0.48
C LEU A 233 11.92 15.72 -0.62
N ALA A 234 11.86 16.58 0.40
CA ALA A 234 12.49 17.89 0.39
C ALA A 234 14.02 17.78 0.24
N GLY A 235 14.64 16.92 1.07
CA GLY A 235 16.09 16.73 1.08
C GLY A 235 16.60 16.20 -0.25
N MET A 236 15.90 15.23 -0.83
CA MET A 236 16.28 14.63 -2.11
C MET A 236 16.12 15.61 -3.28
N ILE A 237 15.01 16.35 -3.33
CA ILE A 237 14.83 17.42 -4.32
C ILE A 237 15.96 18.44 -4.20
N ALA A 238 16.23 18.94 -2.99
CA ALA A 238 17.27 19.95 -2.77
C ALA A 238 18.66 19.45 -3.17
N LEU A 239 19.01 18.20 -2.80
CA LEU A 239 20.28 17.56 -3.18
C LEU A 239 20.43 17.44 -4.69
N LEU A 240 19.41 16.92 -5.38
CA LEU A 240 19.43 16.73 -6.83
C LEU A 240 19.51 18.07 -7.57
N ARG A 241 18.77 19.08 -7.10
CA ARG A 241 18.82 20.45 -7.65
C ARG A 241 20.21 21.06 -7.48
N GLN A 242 20.85 20.88 -6.32
CA GLN A 242 22.24 21.31 -6.09
C GLN A 242 23.24 20.58 -7.01
N HIS A 243 22.95 19.35 -7.40
CA HIS A 243 23.75 18.58 -8.37
C HIS A 243 23.41 18.88 -9.84
N GLY A 244 22.58 19.90 -10.11
CA GLY A 244 22.28 20.39 -11.45
C GLY A 244 21.13 19.67 -12.15
N ALA A 245 20.35 18.85 -11.44
CA ALA A 245 19.13 18.27 -11.99
C ALA A 245 18.07 19.34 -12.22
N SER A 246 17.34 19.25 -13.34
CA SER A 246 16.13 20.04 -13.54
C SER A 246 15.02 19.56 -12.59
N LEU A 247 13.95 20.35 -12.44
CA LEU A 247 12.90 20.09 -11.45
C LEU A 247 12.27 18.71 -11.64
N MET A 248 11.86 18.34 -12.86
CA MET A 248 11.17 17.07 -13.11
C MET A 248 12.00 15.82 -12.72
N PRO A 249 13.27 15.68 -13.15
CA PRO A 249 14.20 14.68 -12.59
C PRO A 249 14.30 14.69 -11.06
N ALA A 250 14.39 15.88 -10.45
CA ALA A 250 14.50 16.01 -9.00
C ALA A 250 13.23 15.53 -8.28
N LEU A 251 12.06 15.81 -8.85
CA LEU A 251 10.78 15.31 -8.36
C LEU A 251 10.71 13.78 -8.46
N LEU A 252 11.11 13.18 -9.59
CA LEU A 252 11.13 11.73 -9.74
C LEU A 252 11.99 11.05 -8.67
N GLY A 253 13.24 11.49 -8.50
CA GLY A 253 14.13 10.92 -7.49
C GLY A 253 13.64 11.16 -6.07
N GLY A 254 13.02 12.32 -5.81
CA GLY A 254 12.38 12.61 -4.53
C GLY A 254 11.22 11.66 -4.22
N HIS A 255 10.35 11.38 -5.18
CA HIS A 255 9.24 10.44 -5.02
C HIS A 255 9.72 9.01 -4.81
N ALA A 256 10.69 8.55 -5.61
CA ALA A 256 11.26 7.21 -5.50
C ALA A 256 11.84 6.92 -4.10
N LEU A 257 12.42 7.93 -3.45
CA LEU A 257 12.91 7.78 -2.09
C LEU A 257 11.83 7.99 -1.02
N ALA A 258 10.91 8.93 -1.20
CA ALA A 258 9.96 9.33 -0.16
C ALA A 258 8.74 8.41 -0.03
N PHE A 259 8.33 7.75 -1.12
CA PHE A 259 7.06 7.02 -1.20
C PHE A 259 7.23 5.54 -1.56
N ASN A 260 8.38 4.96 -1.21
CA ASN A 260 8.54 3.50 -1.24
C ASN A 260 7.90 2.84 -0.01
N SER A 261 7.78 1.51 -0.07
CA SER A 261 7.19 0.67 0.98
C SER A 261 7.99 0.66 2.30
N TRP A 262 9.28 1.03 2.29
CA TRP A 262 10.19 0.93 3.44
C TRP A 262 9.64 1.62 4.67
N PHE A 263 9.19 2.88 4.52
CA PHE A 263 8.71 3.67 5.64
C PHE A 263 7.43 3.11 6.25
N ILE A 264 6.56 2.53 5.43
CA ILE A 264 5.29 1.93 5.88
C ILE A 264 5.58 0.66 6.67
N LEU A 265 6.41 -0.23 6.12
CA LEU A 265 6.75 -1.51 6.73
C LEU A 265 7.46 -1.33 8.09
N HIS A 266 8.43 -0.41 8.16
CA HIS A 266 9.14 -0.15 9.42
C HIS A 266 8.27 0.61 10.44
N ASN A 267 7.34 1.45 9.98
CA ASN A 267 6.37 2.07 10.89
C ASN A 267 5.40 1.03 11.46
N ALA A 268 4.93 0.09 10.64
CA ALA A 268 4.00 -0.97 11.04
C ALA A 268 4.67 -1.99 11.99
N ASP A 269 5.94 -2.34 11.75
CA ASP A 269 6.70 -3.30 12.55
C ASP A 269 7.25 -2.70 13.87
N GLY A 270 6.77 -1.52 14.30
CA GLY A 270 7.22 -0.84 15.52
C GLY A 270 8.67 -0.35 15.47
N ARG A 271 9.27 -0.31 14.26
CA ARG A 271 10.67 -0.03 13.97
C ARG A 271 10.91 1.42 13.52
N GLY A 272 10.25 2.36 14.21
CA GLY A 272 10.29 3.79 13.91
C GLY A 272 11.70 4.39 13.84
N GLN A 273 12.68 3.78 14.51
CA GLN A 273 14.09 4.18 14.47
C GLN A 273 14.71 4.17 13.06
N TYR A 274 14.32 3.21 12.22
CA TYR A 274 14.88 3.07 10.87
C TYR A 274 14.33 4.12 9.89
N ILE A 275 13.30 4.87 10.32
CA ILE A 275 12.72 5.98 9.55
C ILE A 275 13.64 7.22 9.57
N ILE A 276 14.62 7.29 10.49
CA ILE A 276 15.67 8.33 10.47
C ILE A 276 16.44 8.36 9.15
N ALA A 277 16.53 7.22 8.45
CA ALA A 277 17.17 7.16 7.15
C ALA A 277 16.50 8.08 6.09
N ALA A 278 15.27 8.55 6.32
CA ALA A 278 14.65 9.61 5.55
C ALA A 278 15.48 10.91 5.47
N ALA A 279 16.32 11.18 6.48
CA ALA A 279 17.17 12.36 6.52
C ALA A 279 18.51 12.20 5.78
N LEU A 280 18.79 11.02 5.20
CA LEU A 280 20.02 10.74 4.50
C LEU A 280 20.34 11.77 3.38
N PRO A 281 19.38 12.20 2.53
CA PRO A 281 19.64 13.26 1.56
C PRO A 281 20.09 14.59 2.19
N LEU A 282 19.56 14.93 3.38
CA LEU A 282 19.97 16.14 4.11
C LEU A 282 21.41 16.03 4.59
N LEU A 283 21.84 14.87 5.09
CA LEU A 283 23.22 14.64 5.51
C LEU A 283 24.20 14.88 4.35
N PHE A 284 23.90 14.35 3.15
CA PHE A 284 24.71 14.58 1.95
C PHE A 284 24.70 16.04 1.50
N LEU A 285 23.54 16.71 1.58
CA LEU A 285 23.41 18.12 1.26
C LEU A 285 24.24 19.00 2.20
N LEU A 286 24.16 18.76 3.51
CA LEU A 286 24.90 19.49 4.55
C LEU A 286 26.41 19.21 4.44
N GLY A 287 26.83 17.97 4.20
CA GLY A 287 28.23 17.59 4.03
C GLY A 287 28.90 18.33 2.88
N ARG A 288 28.20 18.49 1.75
CA ARG A 288 28.71 19.25 0.59
C ARG A 288 28.75 20.75 0.85
N GLN A 289 27.79 21.27 1.61
CA GLN A 289 27.68 22.69 1.90
C GLN A 289 28.60 23.19 3.02
N ARG A 290 29.15 22.29 3.85
CA ARG A 290 30.10 22.59 4.93
C ARG A 290 31.33 23.39 4.47
N ALA A 291 31.75 23.21 3.20
CA ALA A 291 32.87 23.95 2.60
C ALA A 291 32.51 25.38 2.14
N ALA A 292 31.22 25.71 2.01
CA ALA A 292 30.75 26.96 1.38
C ALA A 292 29.87 27.83 2.31
N TRP A 293 29.64 27.44 3.57
CA TRP A 293 28.76 28.17 4.47
C TRP A 293 29.44 29.35 5.19
N PRO A 294 28.84 30.55 5.18
CA PRO A 294 29.29 31.67 6.02
C PRO A 294 29.24 31.30 7.51
N ALA A 295 30.18 31.82 8.30
CA ALA A 295 30.30 31.51 9.73
C ALA A 295 28.98 31.72 10.52
N ALA A 296 28.18 32.72 10.14
CA ALA A 296 26.91 33.07 10.77
C ALA A 296 25.80 32.00 10.65
N ARG A 297 25.89 31.06 9.70
CA ARG A 297 24.85 30.01 9.50
C ARG A 297 25.23 28.66 10.10
N LYS A 298 26.47 28.49 10.55
CA LYS A 298 26.96 27.26 11.22
C LYS A 298 26.10 26.83 12.43
N PRO A 299 25.49 27.72 13.25
CA PRO A 299 24.62 27.29 14.36
C PRO A 299 23.41 26.46 13.91
N TYR A 300 22.79 26.80 12.77
CA TYR A 300 21.65 26.05 12.23
C TYR A 300 22.06 24.66 11.69
N LEU A 301 23.29 24.54 11.17
CA LEU A 301 23.87 23.26 10.77
C LEU A 301 24.06 22.36 12.00
N TRP A 302 24.61 22.91 13.08
CA TRP A 302 24.79 22.19 14.34
C TRP A 302 23.47 21.87 15.03
N ALA A 303 22.46 22.72 14.94
CA ALA A 303 21.12 22.45 15.43
C ALA A 303 20.44 21.32 14.64
N ALA A 304 20.56 21.30 13.30
CA ALA A 304 20.02 20.23 12.47
C ALA A 304 20.73 18.88 12.67
N LEU A 305 22.07 18.91 12.78
CA LEU A 305 22.86 17.73 13.15
C LEU A 305 22.55 17.26 14.58
N GLY A 306 22.42 18.20 15.52
CA GLY A 306 22.05 17.93 16.91
C GLY A 306 20.67 17.31 17.03
N LEU A 307 19.68 17.80 16.28
CA LEU A 307 18.34 17.21 16.21
C LEU A 307 18.38 15.79 15.63
N LEU A 308 19.18 15.55 14.59
CA LEU A 308 19.37 14.21 14.01
C LEU A 308 20.04 13.24 14.98
N VAL A 309 21.03 13.70 15.73
CA VAL A 309 21.71 12.91 16.76
C VAL A 309 20.79 12.64 17.94
N ILE A 310 20.03 13.64 18.41
CA ILE A 310 19.03 13.46 19.47
C ILE A 310 17.98 12.44 19.03
N LEU A 311 17.42 12.58 17.83
CA LEU A 311 16.50 11.60 17.24
C LEU A 311 17.12 10.20 17.23
N ALA A 312 18.37 10.06 16.80
CA ALA A 312 19.07 8.77 16.77
C ALA A 312 19.38 8.17 18.15
N VAL A 313 19.65 9.01 19.16
CA VAL A 313 20.06 8.61 20.53
C VAL A 313 18.86 8.37 21.46
N THR A 314 17.73 9.06 21.25
CA THR A 314 16.50 8.87 22.05
C THR A 314 15.72 7.61 21.66
N LEU A 315 16.15 6.90 20.63
CA LEU A 315 15.54 5.65 20.21
C LEU A 315 16.14 4.48 21.00
N PRO A 316 15.34 3.44 21.30
CA PRO A 316 15.78 2.30 22.09
C PRO A 316 17.06 1.64 21.51
N PRO A 317 17.93 1.11 22.37
CA PRO A 317 19.25 0.62 21.97
C PRO A 317 19.15 -0.44 20.89
N TRP A 318 20.01 -0.28 19.89
CA TRP A 318 20.17 -1.17 18.74
C TRP A 318 20.46 -2.61 19.20
N THR A 319 19.54 -3.53 18.89
CA THR A 319 19.80 -4.97 18.98
C THR A 319 20.26 -5.47 17.61
N PRO A 320 21.55 -5.82 17.42
CA PRO A 320 22.00 -6.43 16.18
C PRO A 320 21.19 -7.72 15.90
N MET A 321 20.82 -7.95 14.65
CA MET A 321 20.27 -9.24 14.23
C MET A 321 21.41 -10.27 14.34
N THR A 322 21.30 -11.15 15.33
CA THR A 322 22.32 -12.17 15.64
C THR A 322 22.30 -13.33 14.65
N ASP A 323 21.21 -13.52 13.89
CA ASP A 323 21.05 -14.57 12.89
C ASP A 323 21.20 -14.03 11.47
N LEU A 324 22.45 -13.77 11.07
CA LEU A 324 22.83 -13.28 9.73
C LEU A 324 23.31 -14.40 8.79
N ALA A 325 23.10 -15.66 9.16
CA ALA A 325 23.37 -16.78 8.27
C ALA A 325 22.17 -16.94 7.32
N ALA A 326 22.39 -16.71 6.03
CA ALA A 326 21.54 -16.97 4.85
C ALA A 326 20.20 -16.22 4.65
N ASP A 327 20.15 -14.91 4.90
CA ASP A 327 19.03 -14.06 4.43
C ASP A 327 19.24 -13.63 2.96
N SER A 328 19.03 -14.50 1.97
CA SER A 328 19.16 -14.10 0.56
C SER A 328 17.83 -13.65 -0.04
N ALA A 329 17.31 -12.49 0.39
CA ALA A 329 16.27 -11.80 -0.37
C ALA A 329 16.87 -11.37 -1.72
N HIS A 330 16.30 -11.84 -2.84
CA HIS A 330 16.81 -11.44 -4.15
C HIS A 330 16.56 -9.93 -4.34
N PRO A 331 17.43 -9.16 -5.00
CA PRO A 331 17.19 -7.74 -5.31
C PRO A 331 15.85 -7.51 -6.02
N ARG A 332 15.38 -8.52 -6.77
CA ARG A 332 14.03 -8.55 -7.35
C ARG A 332 12.96 -8.45 -6.27
N ASP A 333 13.07 -9.24 -5.21
CA ASP A 333 12.08 -9.26 -4.14
C ASP A 333 12.13 -7.93 -3.38
N VAL A 334 13.33 -7.49 -3.01
CA VAL A 334 13.59 -6.23 -2.28
C VAL A 334 13.06 -4.99 -3.00
N PHE A 335 13.33 -4.84 -4.31
CA PHE A 335 13.09 -3.59 -5.04
C PHE A 335 11.97 -3.65 -6.08
N LEU A 336 11.51 -4.85 -6.49
CA LEU A 336 10.58 -5.05 -7.61
C LEU A 336 9.34 -5.89 -7.28
N ASP A 337 9.22 -6.49 -6.09
CA ASP A 337 7.99 -7.19 -5.70
C ASP A 337 6.91 -6.18 -5.29
N PRO A 338 5.75 -6.12 -5.96
CA PRO A 338 4.68 -5.22 -5.56
C PRO A 338 3.92 -5.68 -4.30
N ASN A 339 4.13 -6.91 -3.82
CA ASN A 339 3.39 -7.48 -2.68
C ASN A 339 4.21 -7.41 -1.38
N GLN A 340 4.75 -6.23 -1.06
CA GLN A 340 5.53 -6.06 0.16
C GLN A 340 4.59 -5.75 1.34
N THR A 341 4.27 -6.80 2.09
CA THR A 341 3.39 -6.77 3.28
C THR A 341 4.01 -7.68 4.36
N LEU A 342 4.04 -7.33 5.65
CA LEU A 342 4.67 -8.10 6.73
C LEU A 342 4.17 -9.55 6.78
N ALA A 343 2.91 -9.79 6.43
CA ALA A 343 2.30 -11.12 6.40
C ALA A 343 2.71 -11.99 5.19
N ALA A 344 3.36 -11.43 4.16
CA ALA A 344 3.73 -12.18 2.96
C ALA A 344 4.95 -13.07 3.22
N GLN A 345 4.76 -14.39 3.16
CA GLN A 345 5.80 -15.41 3.38
C GLN A 345 6.58 -15.69 2.08
N LYS A 346 7.45 -14.75 1.69
CA LYS A 346 8.21 -14.85 0.42
C LYS A 346 9.71 -15.07 0.61
N VAL A 347 10.25 -14.68 1.75
CA VAL A 347 11.67 -14.81 2.07
C VAL A 347 11.79 -15.60 3.37
N PHE A 348 12.77 -16.50 3.42
CA PHE A 348 12.99 -17.40 4.55
C PHE A 348 14.43 -17.20 5.08
N SER A 349 14.61 -17.38 6.37
CA SER A 349 15.92 -17.40 7.04
C SER A 349 16.70 -18.68 6.70
N ALA A 350 17.99 -18.77 7.09
CA ALA A 350 18.74 -20.04 7.03
C ALA A 350 18.07 -21.18 7.81
N THR A 351 17.32 -20.84 8.87
CA THR A 351 16.64 -21.81 9.72
C THR A 351 15.30 -22.26 9.14
N GLY A 352 14.89 -21.72 7.97
CA GLY A 352 13.64 -22.05 7.30
C GLY A 352 12.42 -21.29 7.81
N GLU A 353 12.61 -20.30 8.68
CA GLU A 353 11.52 -19.47 9.22
C GLU A 353 11.20 -18.32 8.24
N PRO A 354 9.91 -17.98 8.04
CA PRO A 354 9.53 -16.87 7.17
C PRO A 354 9.96 -15.53 7.78
N LEU A 355 10.66 -14.71 6.99
CA LEU A 355 11.08 -13.37 7.38
C LEU A 355 10.04 -12.34 6.93
N SER A 356 9.72 -11.39 7.81
CA SER A 356 8.78 -10.32 7.48
C SER A 356 9.43 -9.29 6.54
N TRP A 357 8.61 -8.69 5.67
CA TRP A 357 9.06 -7.62 4.77
C TRP A 357 9.61 -6.38 5.50
N GLY A 358 9.35 -6.23 6.80
CA GLY A 358 9.91 -5.19 7.65
C GLY A 358 11.43 -5.26 7.82
N HIS A 359 12.08 -6.31 7.29
CA HIS A 359 13.53 -6.44 7.28
C HIS A 359 14.20 -5.95 5.99
N PHE A 360 13.47 -5.92 4.87
CA PHE A 360 14.10 -5.67 3.58
C PHE A 360 13.21 -5.02 2.51
N GLY A 361 11.94 -4.74 2.75
CA GLY A 361 11.05 -4.18 1.73
C GLY A 361 11.37 -2.73 1.37
N SER A 362 11.80 -2.47 0.13
CA SER A 362 12.02 -1.12 -0.40
C SER A 362 11.66 -1.03 -1.88
N TYR A 363 10.38 -1.16 -2.20
CA TYR A 363 9.89 -1.14 -3.57
C TYR A 363 10.25 0.16 -4.31
N LEU A 364 10.91 0.03 -5.46
CA LEU A 364 11.23 1.13 -6.38
C LEU A 364 10.53 0.98 -7.73
N GLY A 365 10.19 -0.23 -8.12
CA GLY A 365 9.54 -0.53 -9.39
C GLY A 365 10.50 -0.58 -10.59
N PRO A 366 10.12 -1.29 -11.66
CA PRO A 366 10.99 -1.56 -12.80
C PRO A 366 11.40 -0.29 -13.56
N ILE A 367 10.51 0.71 -13.64
CA ILE A 367 10.80 1.96 -14.36
C ILE A 367 11.91 2.75 -13.66
N ASN A 368 11.83 2.92 -12.34
CA ASN A 368 12.87 3.64 -11.59
C ASN A 368 14.20 2.89 -11.60
N VAL A 369 14.19 1.56 -11.50
CA VAL A 369 15.42 0.75 -11.61
C VAL A 369 16.04 0.87 -13.00
N GLY A 370 15.24 0.81 -14.07
CA GLY A 370 15.72 1.03 -15.44
C GLY A 370 16.33 2.42 -15.65
N LEU A 371 15.66 3.46 -15.14
CA LEU A 371 16.20 4.82 -15.14
C LEU A 371 17.46 4.93 -14.29
N ALA A 372 17.55 4.24 -13.15
CA ALA A 372 18.74 4.24 -12.31
C ALA A 372 19.96 3.67 -13.06
N ILE A 373 19.79 2.58 -13.82
CA ILE A 373 20.85 2.01 -14.65
C ILE A 373 21.32 3.03 -15.70
N ILE A 374 20.37 3.66 -16.43
CA ILE A 374 20.68 4.70 -17.42
C ILE A 374 21.43 5.86 -16.76
N GLY A 375 20.95 6.33 -15.60
CA GLY A 375 21.53 7.45 -14.87
C GLY A 375 22.93 7.16 -14.34
N PHE A 376 23.16 5.94 -13.86
CA PHE A 376 24.48 5.47 -13.46
C PHE A 376 25.44 5.50 -14.64
N LEU A 377 25.10 4.86 -15.76
CA LEU A 377 25.94 4.83 -16.97
C LEU A 377 26.23 6.24 -17.49
N TRP A 378 25.22 7.12 -17.47
CA TRP A 378 25.35 8.50 -17.92
C TRP A 378 26.25 9.34 -17.02
N GLN A 379 26.13 9.21 -15.70
CA GLN A 379 26.97 9.93 -14.75
C GLN A 379 28.39 9.37 -14.67
N ALA A 380 28.55 8.05 -14.75
CA ALA A 380 29.85 7.39 -14.70
C ALA A 380 30.78 7.86 -15.83
N ARG A 381 30.23 8.13 -17.02
CA ARG A 381 30.96 8.72 -18.15
C ARG A 381 31.42 10.16 -17.90
N ARG A 382 30.75 10.91 -17.02
CA ARG A 382 31.02 12.34 -16.79
C ARG A 382 31.88 12.60 -15.56
N ARG A 383 31.77 11.76 -14.52
CA ARG A 383 32.44 11.96 -13.23
C ARG A 383 32.89 10.63 -12.64
N LYS A 384 34.21 10.40 -12.60
CA LYS A 384 34.82 9.19 -12.03
C LYS A 384 34.43 8.94 -10.57
N SER A 385 34.26 10.00 -9.77
CA SER A 385 33.79 9.89 -8.38
C SER A 385 32.35 9.38 -8.26
N ILE A 386 31.47 9.69 -9.23
CA ILE A 386 30.10 9.18 -9.23
C ILE A 386 30.05 7.72 -9.72
N ALA A 387 30.96 7.33 -10.63
CA ALA A 387 31.13 5.92 -11.00
C ALA A 387 31.49 5.07 -9.76
N LEU A 388 32.41 5.56 -8.91
CA LEU A 388 32.78 4.89 -7.66
C LEU A 388 31.58 4.76 -6.70
N ILE A 389 30.80 5.84 -6.51
CA ILE A 389 29.59 5.80 -5.66
C ILE A 389 28.56 4.80 -6.19
N GLY A 390 28.36 4.75 -7.51
CA GLY A 390 27.41 3.81 -8.10
C GLY A 390 27.89 2.36 -8.10
N ILE A 391 29.20 2.10 -8.17
CA ILE A 391 29.77 0.77 -7.94
C ILE A 391 29.56 0.36 -6.48
N ILE A 392 29.79 1.26 -5.52
CA ILE A 392 29.51 1.01 -4.10
C ILE A 392 28.02 0.72 -3.90
N ALA A 393 27.12 1.46 -4.56
CA ALA A 393 25.68 1.22 -4.51
C ALA A 393 25.28 -0.14 -5.13
N ALA A 394 25.90 -0.53 -6.24
CA ALA A 394 25.69 -1.84 -6.85
C ALA A 394 26.19 -2.96 -5.91
N LEU A 395 27.37 -2.80 -5.31
CA LEU A 395 27.87 -3.72 -4.30
C LEU A 395 26.95 -3.78 -3.07
N ALA A 396 26.40 -2.65 -2.62
CA ALA A 396 25.41 -2.55 -1.54
C ALA A 396 24.09 -3.28 -1.90
N ALA A 397 23.61 -3.13 -3.13
CA ALA A 397 22.43 -3.82 -3.66
C ALA A 397 22.63 -5.33 -3.77
N LEU A 398 23.87 -5.76 -4.01
CA LEU A 398 24.30 -7.16 -4.03
C LEU A 398 24.63 -7.67 -2.62
N THR A 399 24.64 -6.83 -1.58
CA THR A 399 25.00 -7.24 -0.22
C THR A 399 23.96 -8.16 0.46
N PRO A 400 22.65 -8.11 0.13
CA PRO A 400 21.71 -9.19 0.47
C PRO A 400 22.06 -10.55 -0.15
N LEU A 401 23.00 -10.66 -1.10
CA LEU A 401 23.32 -11.91 -1.83
C LEU A 401 24.42 -12.78 -1.17
N ALA A 402 24.75 -12.54 0.11
CA ALA A 402 25.76 -13.26 0.91
C ALA A 402 27.23 -13.17 0.43
N GLY A 403 28.15 -13.27 1.40
CA GLY A 403 29.61 -13.20 1.23
C GLY A 403 30.19 -11.81 1.52
N PHE A 404 29.76 -10.79 0.78
CA PHE A 404 30.35 -9.43 0.84
C PHE A 404 30.01 -8.67 2.14
N ALA A 405 28.85 -8.95 2.74
CA ALA A 405 28.42 -8.40 4.03
C ALA A 405 29.37 -8.77 5.19
N ARG A 406 30.05 -9.92 5.10
CA ARG A 406 31.01 -10.38 6.13
C ARG A 406 32.30 -9.55 6.13
N LEU A 407 32.67 -8.95 5.00
CA LEU A 407 33.89 -8.15 4.84
C LEU A 407 33.71 -6.68 5.26
N LEU A 408 32.48 -6.16 5.29
CA LEU A 408 32.12 -4.76 5.57
C LEU A 408 31.40 -4.57 6.93
N SER A 409 31.74 -5.41 7.93
CA SER A 409 31.46 -5.24 9.39
C SER A 409 31.00 -3.83 9.83
N PRO A 410 29.90 -3.58 10.59
CA PRO A 410 28.86 -4.42 11.21
C PRO A 410 27.42 -3.90 10.89
N VAL A 411 27.21 -3.32 9.70
CA VAL A 411 25.99 -2.54 9.38
C VAL A 411 24.80 -3.49 9.11
N PRO A 412 23.64 -3.32 9.81
CA PRO A 412 22.47 -4.16 9.57
C PRO A 412 22.01 -4.09 8.10
N PRO A 413 21.55 -5.21 7.50
CA PRO A 413 21.10 -5.26 6.10
C PRO A 413 20.08 -4.16 5.75
N GLN A 414 19.23 -3.84 6.71
CA GLN A 414 18.23 -2.78 6.61
C GLN A 414 18.82 -1.41 6.21
N HIS A 415 19.95 -1.04 6.80
CA HIS A 415 20.62 0.22 6.50
C HIS A 415 21.25 0.21 5.10
N LEU A 416 21.75 -0.94 4.65
CA LEU A 416 22.30 -1.10 3.31
C LEU A 416 21.22 -0.99 2.25
N ILE A 417 20.02 -1.52 2.53
CA ILE A 417 18.87 -1.43 1.63
C ILE A 417 18.46 0.03 1.46
N ILE A 418 18.29 0.80 2.54
CA ILE A 418 17.88 2.20 2.40
C ILE A 418 18.97 3.08 1.75
N ILE A 419 20.25 2.81 1.99
CA ILE A 419 21.35 3.46 1.26
C ILE A 419 21.26 3.12 -0.23
N THR A 420 21.01 1.85 -0.56
CA THR A 420 20.83 1.40 -1.94
C THR A 420 19.63 2.08 -2.59
N THR A 421 18.49 2.16 -1.90
CA THR A 421 17.28 2.85 -2.36
C THR A 421 17.55 4.32 -2.62
N PHE A 422 18.25 5.01 -1.72
CA PHE A 422 18.71 6.37 -1.94
C PHE A 422 19.55 6.52 -3.21
N MET A 423 20.52 5.63 -3.42
CA MET A 423 21.39 5.68 -4.60
C MET A 423 20.61 5.39 -5.88
N LEU A 424 19.73 4.39 -5.88
CA LEU A 424 18.87 4.07 -7.02
C LEU A 424 17.93 5.23 -7.35
N ALA A 425 17.29 5.84 -6.35
CA ALA A 425 16.46 7.04 -6.54
C ALA A 425 17.27 8.23 -7.08
N TYR A 426 18.51 8.42 -6.60
CA TYR A 426 19.44 9.42 -7.08
C TYR A 426 19.79 9.22 -8.56
N PHE A 427 20.15 7.99 -8.93
CA PHE A 427 20.46 7.67 -10.30
C PHE A 427 19.22 7.71 -11.20
N ALA A 428 18.04 7.31 -10.73
CA ALA A 428 16.80 7.38 -11.51
C ALA A 428 16.50 8.81 -11.98
N ALA A 429 16.70 9.80 -11.09
CA ALA A 429 16.61 11.21 -11.46
C ALA A 429 17.56 11.58 -12.62
N PHE A 430 18.84 11.23 -12.51
CA PHE A 430 19.80 11.50 -13.58
C PHE A 430 19.59 10.64 -14.82
N GLY A 431 18.97 9.47 -14.69
CA GLY A 431 18.52 8.63 -15.78
C GLY A 431 17.46 9.32 -16.62
N LEU A 432 16.45 9.92 -15.98
CA LEU A 432 15.44 10.72 -16.68
C LEU A 432 16.07 11.93 -17.40
N ALA A 433 17.02 12.60 -16.74
CA ALA A 433 17.75 13.71 -17.34
C ALA A 433 18.62 13.27 -18.54
N GLY A 434 19.28 12.12 -18.42
CA GLY A 434 20.09 11.51 -19.48
C GLY A 434 19.24 11.04 -20.66
N LEU A 435 18.12 10.38 -20.38
CA LEU A 435 17.17 9.89 -21.37
C LEU A 435 16.59 11.04 -22.20
N ARG A 436 16.22 12.17 -21.57
CA ARG A 436 15.77 13.36 -22.30
C ARG A 436 16.83 13.84 -23.30
N LYS A 437 18.10 13.90 -22.91
CA LYS A 437 19.20 14.33 -23.79
C LYS A 437 19.47 13.31 -24.91
N PHE A 438 19.23 12.03 -24.65
CA PHE A 438 19.37 10.98 -25.64
C PHE A 438 18.24 11.04 -26.70
N LEU A 439 17.00 11.25 -26.27
CA LEU A 439 15.83 11.31 -27.15
C LEU A 439 15.73 12.62 -27.94
N ALA A 440 16.25 13.72 -27.41
CA ALA A 440 16.33 15.01 -28.09
C ALA A 440 17.79 15.52 -28.13
N PRO A 441 18.64 14.96 -29.00
CA PRO A 441 20.04 15.36 -29.10
C PRO A 441 20.20 16.77 -29.71
N HIS A 442 19.24 17.22 -30.52
CA HIS A 442 19.23 18.54 -31.14
C HIS A 442 18.25 19.50 -30.42
N PRO A 443 18.72 20.64 -29.87
CA PRO A 443 17.91 21.56 -29.07
C PRO A 443 16.78 22.27 -29.83
N HIS A 444 16.69 22.13 -31.16
CA HIS A 444 15.74 22.84 -32.02
C HIS A 444 14.72 21.94 -32.74
N GLY A 445 14.80 20.61 -32.59
CA GLY A 445 13.87 19.66 -33.22
C GLY A 445 12.80 19.16 -32.23
N SER A 446 11.52 19.43 -32.51
CA SER A 446 10.33 18.83 -31.88
C SER A 446 10.45 18.35 -30.41
N ASP A 447 10.83 19.26 -29.50
CA ASP A 447 10.97 19.03 -28.03
C ASP A 447 9.64 18.60 -27.36
N LYS A 448 8.50 18.81 -28.02
CA LYS A 448 7.17 18.52 -27.46
C LYS A 448 6.92 17.03 -27.25
N VAL A 449 7.22 16.20 -28.25
CA VAL A 449 6.99 14.74 -28.16
C VAL A 449 7.88 14.13 -27.07
N VAL A 450 9.16 14.50 -27.05
CA VAL A 450 10.11 14.03 -26.04
C VAL A 450 9.69 14.48 -24.64
N SER A 451 9.24 15.73 -24.49
CA SER A 451 8.72 16.24 -23.21
C SER A 451 7.48 15.47 -22.75
N VAL A 452 6.57 15.11 -23.65
CA VAL A 452 5.39 14.27 -23.34
C VAL A 452 5.82 12.87 -22.91
N VAL A 453 6.72 12.21 -23.66
CA VAL A 453 7.22 10.87 -23.32
C VAL A 453 7.91 10.86 -21.95
N VAL A 454 8.79 11.83 -21.68
CA VAL A 454 9.48 11.97 -20.39
C VAL A 454 8.49 12.22 -19.25
N ALA A 455 7.47 13.05 -19.48
CA ALA A 455 6.42 13.30 -18.49
C ALA A 455 5.56 12.07 -18.21
N LEU A 456 5.20 11.30 -19.24
CA LEU A 456 4.45 10.05 -19.09
C LEU A 456 5.26 9.00 -18.34
N LEU A 457 6.55 8.84 -18.65
CA LEU A 457 7.43 7.93 -17.91
C LEU A 457 7.54 8.29 -16.43
N ALA A 458 7.71 9.58 -16.12
CA ALA A 458 7.75 10.05 -14.74
C ALA A 458 6.41 9.84 -14.01
N LEU A 459 5.29 10.05 -14.71
CA LEU A 459 3.96 9.80 -14.17
C LEU A 459 3.73 8.32 -13.90
N LEU A 460 4.06 7.43 -14.84
CA LEU A 460 3.91 5.98 -14.66
C LEU A 460 4.77 5.46 -13.50
N ALA A 461 6.04 5.91 -13.41
CA ALA A 461 6.92 5.55 -12.30
C ALA A 461 6.37 6.01 -10.94
N LEU A 462 5.71 7.17 -10.89
CA LEU A 462 5.08 7.69 -9.68
C LEU A 462 3.82 6.90 -9.33
N LEU A 463 2.96 6.62 -10.31
CA LEU A 463 1.73 5.83 -10.09
C LEU A 463 2.04 4.41 -9.61
N ASP A 464 3.09 3.78 -10.14
CA ASP A 464 3.57 2.47 -9.73
C ASP A 464 4.00 2.45 -8.25
N LEU A 465 4.82 3.42 -7.83
CA LEU A 465 5.23 3.59 -6.42
C LEU A 465 4.02 3.81 -5.51
N TRP A 466 3.11 4.70 -5.89
CA TRP A 466 1.93 5.02 -5.08
C TRP A 466 0.96 3.85 -5.00
N HIS A 467 0.82 3.05 -6.07
CA HIS A 467 0.00 1.85 -6.06
C HIS A 467 0.52 0.83 -5.03
N VAL A 468 1.82 0.53 -5.06
CA VAL A 468 2.42 -0.41 -4.10
C VAL A 468 2.39 0.15 -2.68
N ALA A 469 2.74 1.42 -2.49
CA ALA A 469 2.68 2.02 -1.16
C ALA A 469 1.25 2.08 -0.60
N ALA A 470 0.25 2.37 -1.42
CA ALA A 470 -1.16 2.31 -1.02
C ALA A 470 -1.56 0.89 -0.64
N GLY A 471 -1.17 -0.11 -1.42
CA GLY A 471 -1.39 -1.53 -1.13
C GLY A 471 -0.73 -1.95 0.19
N THR A 472 0.55 -1.67 0.37
CA THR A 472 1.28 -1.94 1.63
C THR A 472 0.61 -1.25 2.81
N MET A 473 0.26 0.04 2.70
CA MET A 473 -0.51 0.71 3.74
C MET A 473 -1.78 -0.05 4.05
N GLU A 474 -2.59 -0.35 3.02
CA GLU A 474 -3.88 -1.06 3.08
C GLU A 474 -3.84 -2.47 3.66
N TYR A 475 -2.69 -3.14 3.72
CA TYR A 475 -2.54 -4.44 4.37
C TYR A 475 -2.00 -4.29 5.80
N GLU A 476 -1.00 -3.42 6.00
CA GLU A 476 -0.29 -3.33 7.28
C GLU A 476 -1.00 -2.46 8.32
N LEU A 477 -1.62 -1.37 7.87
CA LEU A 477 -2.29 -0.41 8.76
C LEU A 477 -3.81 -0.63 8.80
N PHE A 478 -4.32 -1.54 7.97
CA PHE A 478 -5.75 -1.87 7.82
C PHE A 478 -5.96 -3.41 7.83
N PRO A 479 -5.48 -4.17 8.84
CA PRO A 479 -5.67 -5.63 8.91
C PRO A 479 -7.14 -6.02 9.09
#